data_AF-A0A9X1Z8E2-F1
#
_entry.id   AF-A0A9X1Z8E2-F1
#
_cell.length_a   1.000
_cell.length_b   1.000
_cell.length_c   1.000
_cell.angle_alpha   90.00
_cell.angle_beta   90.00
_cell.angle_gamma   90.00
#
_symmetry.space_group_name_H-M   'P 1'
#
loop_
_entity.id
_entity.type
_entity.pdbx_description
1 polymer ?
#
loop_
_entity_poly.entity_id
_entity_poly.type
_entity_poly.pdbx_seq_one_letter_code
_entity_poly.pdbx_strand_id
1 'polypeptide(L)'
;MDNFKSSVMTGDIASAMKLCAYVKWFKTLLALVVSIAYLLGSPWLAEILIVAVVTSLVLPLGFFDVFIQKLLEYNTLLLEERIQLNANETNDHLELLNRKI
;
A
#
# COMPACT_ATOMS: atom_id res chain seq x y z
N MET A 1 1.71 23.92 2.39
CA MET A 1 2.18 22.85 3.30
C MET A 1 1.81 21.46 2.75
N ASP A 2 1.07 21.42 1.63
CA ASP A 2 0.39 20.24 1.08
C ASP A 2 1.30 19.35 0.21
N ASN A 3 2.26 19.95 -0.51
CA ASN A 3 3.25 19.21 -1.30
C ASN A 3 4.14 18.29 -0.44
N PHE A 4 4.46 18.69 0.79
CA PHE A 4 5.30 17.87 1.68
C PHE A 4 4.52 16.66 2.21
N LYS A 5 3.25 16.86 2.60
CA LYS A 5 2.38 15.77 3.09
C LYS A 5 2.06 14.76 1.97
N SER A 6 1.79 15.25 0.76
CA SER A 6 1.63 14.44 -0.46
C SER A 6 2.89 13.62 -0.79
N SER A 7 4.08 14.26 -0.75
CA SER A 7 5.35 13.57 -1.00
C SER A 7 5.69 12.51 0.06
N VAL A 8 5.32 12.72 1.31
CA VAL A 8 5.53 11.73 2.39
C VAL A 8 4.58 10.54 2.23
N MET A 9 3.28 10.79 1.96
CA MET A 9 2.31 9.71 1.74
C MET A 9 2.59 8.88 0.49
N THR A 10 3.07 9.49 -0.60
CA THR A 10 3.50 8.75 -1.79
C THR A 10 4.75 7.91 -1.51
N GLY A 11 5.67 8.41 -0.69
CA GLY A 11 6.81 7.64 -0.18
C GLY A 11 6.38 6.44 0.67
N ASP A 12 5.42 6.62 1.57
CA ASP A 12 4.90 5.56 2.44
C ASP A 12 4.16 4.48 1.65
N ILE A 13 3.34 4.87 0.66
CA ILE A 13 2.66 3.94 -0.25
C ILE A 13 3.67 3.17 -1.11
N ALA A 14 4.71 3.83 -1.62
CA ALA A 14 5.77 3.17 -2.38
C ALA A 14 6.57 2.19 -1.52
N SER A 15 6.86 2.55 -0.27
CA SER A 15 7.50 1.67 0.72
C SER A 15 6.61 0.45 1.02
N ALA A 16 5.32 0.67 1.20
CA ALA A 16 4.36 -0.40 1.42
C ALA A 16 4.27 -1.35 0.21
N MET A 17 4.25 -0.83 -1.02
CA MET A 17 4.30 -1.67 -2.22
C MET A 17 5.60 -2.51 -2.30
N LYS A 18 6.75 -1.94 -1.90
CA LYS A 18 8.02 -2.69 -1.82
C LYS A 18 7.97 -3.78 -0.74
N LEU A 19 7.39 -3.50 0.42
CA LEU A 19 7.19 -4.51 1.47
C LEU A 19 6.30 -5.64 0.95
N CYS A 20 5.20 -5.34 0.25
CA CYS A 20 4.34 -6.37 -0.36
C CYS A 20 5.12 -7.26 -1.35
N ALA A 21 5.99 -6.67 -2.18
CA ALA A 21 6.88 -7.42 -3.07
C ALA A 21 7.88 -8.31 -2.29
N TYR A 22 8.46 -7.78 -1.22
CA TYR A 22 9.36 -8.52 -0.34
C TYR A 22 8.66 -9.71 0.33
N VAL A 23 7.43 -9.52 0.81
CA VAL A 23 6.62 -10.59 1.41
C VAL A 23 6.33 -11.71 0.41
N LYS A 24 6.00 -11.36 -0.84
CA LYS A 24 5.84 -12.36 -1.91
C LYS A 24 7.13 -13.17 -2.11
N TRP A 25 8.27 -12.49 -2.19
CA TRP A 25 9.56 -13.14 -2.39
C TRP A 25 9.92 -14.05 -1.20
N PHE A 26 9.68 -13.58 0.03
CA PHE A 26 9.86 -14.38 1.24
C PHE A 26 9.01 -15.66 1.22
N LYS A 27 7.74 -15.58 0.82
CA LYS A 27 6.87 -16.76 0.67
C LYS A 27 7.41 -17.75 -0.38
N THR A 28 7.96 -17.25 -1.49
CA THR A 28 8.59 -18.10 -2.50
C THR A 28 9.81 -18.83 -1.94
N LEU A 29 10.68 -18.13 -1.21
CA LEU A 29 11.84 -18.73 -0.55
C LEU A 29 11.41 -19.81 0.46
N LEU A 30 10.35 -19.53 1.21
CA LEU A 30 9.83 -20.45 2.22
C LEU A 30 9.21 -21.71 1.61
N ALA A 31 8.51 -21.59 0.47
CA ALA A 31 8.02 -22.73 -0.31
C ALA A 31 9.17 -23.60 -0.87
N LEU A 32 10.29 -22.97 -1.25
CA LEU A 32 11.48 -23.67 -1.72
C LEU A 32 12.12 -24.48 -0.57
N VAL A 33 12.24 -23.89 0.62
CA VAL A 33 12.74 -24.60 1.83
C VAL A 33 11.87 -25.81 2.17
N VAL A 34 10.53 -25.66 2.15
CA VAL A 34 9.60 -26.78 2.39
C VAL A 34 9.79 -27.87 1.33
N SER A 35 9.97 -27.49 0.07
CA SER A 35 10.17 -28.43 -1.04
C SER A 35 11.47 -29.23 -0.90
N ILE A 36 12.57 -28.58 -0.48
CA ILE A 36 13.84 -29.27 -0.20
C ILE A 36 13.70 -30.20 1.01
N ALA A 37 13.09 -29.73 2.10
CA ALA A 37 12.88 -30.54 3.30
C ALA A 37 12.05 -31.80 3.00
N TYR A 38 11.05 -31.67 2.11
CA TYR A 38 10.24 -32.79 1.64
C TYR A 38 11.06 -33.81 0.85
N LEU A 39 11.88 -33.35 -0.11
CA LEU A 39 12.73 -34.23 -0.94
C LEU A 39 13.79 -34.98 -0.13
N LEU A 40 14.33 -34.36 0.93
CA LEU A 40 15.31 -34.98 1.81
C LEU A 40 14.69 -35.92 2.86
N GLY A 41 13.36 -36.03 2.91
CA GLY A 41 12.66 -36.83 3.92
C GLY A 41 12.95 -36.36 5.35
N SER A 42 13.13 -35.05 5.54
CA SER A 42 13.55 -34.50 6.83
C SER A 42 12.49 -34.81 7.91
N PRO A 43 12.90 -35.31 9.09
CA PRO A 43 11.97 -35.57 10.20
C PRO A 43 11.30 -34.29 10.71
N TRP A 44 11.86 -33.11 10.40
CA TRP A 44 11.38 -31.81 10.89
C TRP A 44 10.42 -31.14 9.90
N LEU A 45 10.02 -31.84 8.82
CA LEU A 45 9.13 -31.30 7.79
C LEU A 45 7.84 -30.73 8.39
N ALA A 46 7.22 -31.44 9.33
CA ALA A 46 5.97 -31.01 9.96
C ALA A 46 6.13 -29.68 10.70
N GLU A 47 7.22 -29.50 11.45
CA GLU A 47 7.51 -28.27 12.18
C GLU A 47 7.74 -27.10 11.21
N ILE A 48 8.52 -27.32 10.16
CA ILE A 48 8.80 -26.32 9.12
C ILE A 48 7.49 -25.90 8.42
N LEU A 49 6.59 -26.85 8.16
CA LEU A 49 5.31 -26.60 7.49
C LEU A 49 4.36 -25.79 8.39
N ILE A 50 4.31 -26.09 9.70
CA ILE A 50 3.53 -25.31 10.66
C ILE A 50 4.05 -23.86 10.70
N VAL A 51 5.37 -23.67 10.84
CA VAL A 51 5.97 -22.34 10.84
C VAL A 51 5.69 -21.61 9.52
N ALA A 52 5.75 -22.30 8.39
CA ALA A 52 5.43 -21.76 7.08
C ALA A 52 4.00 -21.23 6.99
N VAL A 53 3.04 -22.01 7.47
CA VAL A 53 1.63 -21.65 7.43
C VAL A 53 1.36 -20.47 8.37
N VAL A 54 1.84 -20.54 9.61
CA VAL A 54 1.64 -19.49 10.61
C VAL A 54 2.23 -18.16 10.12
N THR A 55 3.47 -18.17 9.65
CA THR A 55 4.12 -16.95 9.13
C THR A 55 3.39 -16.43 7.88
N SER A 56 2.94 -17.30 6.98
CA SER A 56 2.19 -16.89 5.79
C SER A 56 0.83 -16.25 6.11
N LEU A 57 0.18 -16.67 7.20
CA LEU A 57 -1.09 -16.12 7.69
C LEU A 57 -0.92 -14.80 8.45
N VAL A 58 0.06 -14.72 9.35
CA VAL A 58 0.23 -13.57 10.26
C VAL A 58 0.79 -12.36 9.52
N LEU A 59 1.73 -12.58 8.62
CA LEU A 59 2.50 -11.51 7.99
C LEU A 59 1.66 -10.53 7.13
N PRO A 60 0.64 -10.96 6.36
CA PRO A 60 -0.24 -10.03 5.66
C PRO A 60 -1.23 -9.26 6.54
N LEU A 61 -1.63 -9.79 7.72
CA LEU A 61 -2.76 -9.25 8.48
C LEU A 61 -2.56 -7.79 8.93
N GLY A 62 -1.41 -7.46 9.52
CA GLY A 62 -1.14 -6.09 9.96
C GLY A 62 -0.79 -5.12 8.82
N PHE A 63 -0.26 -5.65 7.71
CA PHE A 63 0.17 -4.84 6.57
C PHE A 63 -1.02 -4.33 5.75
N PHE A 64 -2.01 -5.19 5.47
CA PHE A 64 -3.13 -4.83 4.60
C PHE A 64 -3.98 -3.69 5.18
N ASP A 65 -4.23 -3.70 6.48
CA ASP A 65 -5.06 -2.68 7.14
C ASP A 65 -4.46 -1.28 6.99
N VAL A 66 -3.19 -1.12 7.38
CA VAL A 66 -2.45 0.14 7.28
C VAL A 66 -2.30 0.59 5.82
N PHE A 67 -2.06 -0.34 4.90
CA PHE A 67 -1.93 -0.03 3.48
C PHE A 67 -3.25 0.51 2.89
N ILE A 68 -4.38 -0.14 3.17
CA ILE A 68 -5.69 0.32 2.69
C ILE A 68 -6.05 1.67 3.28
N GLN A 69 -5.79 1.87 4.58
CA GLN A 69 -6.03 3.15 5.24
C GLN A 69 -5.23 4.29 4.58
N LYS A 70 -3.94 4.07 4.31
CA LYS A 70 -3.09 5.07 3.66
C LYS A 70 -3.46 5.34 2.21
N LEU A 71 -3.88 4.31 1.48
CA LEU A 71 -4.35 4.44 0.11
C LEU A 71 -5.67 5.21 0.03
N LEU A 72 -6.59 4.98 0.97
CA LEU A 72 -7.84 5.74 1.08
C LEU A 72 -7.55 7.21 1.38
N GLU A 73 -6.73 7.47 2.40
CA GLU A 73 -6.33 8.82 2.81
C GLU A 73 -5.71 9.61 1.65
N TYR A 74 -4.86 8.96 0.84
CA TYR A 74 -4.23 9.58 -0.32
C TYR A 74 -5.26 9.95 -1.41
N ASN A 75 -6.18 9.06 -1.74
CA ASN A 75 -7.21 9.34 -2.74
C ASN A 75 -8.16 10.45 -2.29
N THR A 76 -8.51 10.51 -1.00
CA THR A 76 -9.31 11.59 -0.44
C THR A 76 -8.63 12.94 -0.60
N LEU A 77 -7.32 13.02 -0.33
CA LEU A 77 -6.55 14.26 -0.51
C LEU A 77 -6.53 14.74 -1.97
N LEU A 78 -6.30 13.83 -2.92
CA LEU A 78 -6.32 14.19 -4.35
C LEU A 78 -7.68 14.72 -4.80
N LEU A 79 -8.76 14.14 -4.25
CA LEU A 79 -10.12 14.53 -4.58
C LEU A 79 -10.44 15.92 -4.01
N GLU A 80 -9.98 16.21 -2.80
CA GLU A 80 -10.08 17.53 -2.17
C GLU A 80 -9.34 18.60 -2.96
N GLU A 81 -8.11 18.32 -3.41
CA GLU A 81 -7.31 19.23 -4.24
C GLU A 81 -8.03 19.57 -5.56
N ARG A 82 -8.65 18.57 -6.19
CA ARG A 82 -9.46 18.79 -7.40
C ARG A 82 -10.70 19.63 -7.15
N ILE A 83 -11.39 19.43 -6.03
CA ILE A 83 -12.56 20.24 -5.67
C ILE A 83 -12.15 21.69 -5.46
N GLN A 84 -11.05 21.94 -4.74
CA GLN A 84 -10.54 23.30 -4.51
C GLN A 84 -10.16 23.98 -5.82
N LEU A 85 -9.48 23.26 -6.72
CA LEU A 85 -9.10 23.80 -8.03
C LEU A 85 -10.32 24.17 -8.88
N ASN A 86 -11.32 23.29 -8.95
CA ASN A 86 -12.57 23.57 -9.66
C ASN A 86 -13.33 24.76 -9.06
N ALA A 87 -13.35 24.88 -7.72
CA ALA A 87 -13.99 26.00 -7.05
C ALA A 87 -13.30 27.33 -7.38
N ASN A 88 -11.96 27.35 -7.39
CA ASN A 88 -11.19 28.53 -7.74
C ASN A 88 -11.40 28.94 -9.20
N GLU A 89 -11.33 27.99 -10.15
CA GLU A 89 -11.60 28.26 -11.57
C GLU A 89 -13.02 28.80 -11.78
N THR A 90 -14.02 28.23 -11.09
CA THR A 90 -15.40 28.72 -11.16
C THR A 90 -15.50 30.16 -10.65
N ASN A 91 -14.80 30.49 -9.56
CA ASN A 91 -14.82 31.82 -8.98
C ASN A 91 -14.16 32.85 -9.92
N ASP A 92 -13.03 32.50 -10.54
CA ASP A 92 -12.37 33.34 -11.54
C ASP A 92 -13.29 33.62 -12.75
N HIS A 93 -14.02 32.60 -13.22
CA HIS A 93 -15.00 32.76 -14.29
C HIS A 93 -16.19 33.67 -13.89
N LEU A 94 -16.68 33.55 -12.66
CA LEU A 94 -17.75 34.40 -12.13
C LEU A 94 -17.30 35.86 -11.96
N GLU A 95 -16.08 36.09 -11.48
CA GLU A 95 -15.51 37.43 -11.40
C GLU A 95 -15.37 38.09 -12.78
N LEU A 96 -14.90 37.34 -13.79
CA LEU A 96 -14.82 37.82 -15.16
C LEU A 96 -16.20 38.17 -15.74
N LEU A 97 -17.24 37.40 -15.39
CA LEU A 97 -18.60 37.68 -15.80
C LEU A 97 -19.12 38.97 -15.14
N ASN A 98 -18.91 39.12 -13.83
CA ASN A 98 -19.30 40.31 -13.08
C ASN A 98 -18.58 41.58 -13.53
N ARG A 99 -17.34 41.49 -14.01
CA ARG A 99 -16.61 42.64 -14.59
C ARG A 99 -17.10 43.05 -15.99
N LYS A 100 -17.84 42.17 -16.68
CA LYS A 100 -18.39 42.45 -18.03
C LYS A 100 -19.80 43.06 -17.98
N ILE A 101 -20.47 43.02 -16.83
CA ILE A 101 -21.75 43.68 -16.56
C ILE A 101 -21.47 45.06 -15.97
#